data_AF-A0A534P9H6-F1
#
_entry.id   AF-A0A534P9H6-F1
#
_cell.length_a   1.000
_cell.length_b   1.000
_cell.length_c   1.000
_cell.angle_alpha   90.00
_cell.angle_beta   90.00
_cell.angle_gamma   90.00
#
_symmetry.space_group_name_H-M   'P 1'
#
loop_
_entity.id
_entity.type
_entity.pdbx_description
1 polymer ?
#
loop_
_entity_poly.entity_id
_entity_poly.type
_entity_poly.pdbx_seq_one_letter_code
_entity_poly.pdbx_strand_id
1 'polypeptide(L)' 'YNYRAHYHQPDAQGPEGEREGLSVFLRDGKHLFHAYSTYARGVDPFLNTYNFLDHTPLGRQEDGEPMAWLRHHDRY' A
#
# COMPACT_ATOMS: atom_id res chain seq x y z
N TYR A 1 26.58 10.31 12.89
CA TYR A 1 26.06 11.12 11.77
C TYR A 1 24.81 11.82 12.25
N ASN A 2 24.92 13.12 12.50
CA ASN A 2 23.86 13.95 13.10
C ASN A 2 23.06 14.59 11.97
N TYR A 3 21.80 14.19 11.80
CA TYR A 3 20.86 14.93 10.96
C TYR A 3 20.02 15.82 11.87
N ARG A 4 20.40 17.10 11.94
CA ARG A 4 19.54 18.13 12.51
C ARG A 4 18.62 18.60 11.39
N ALA A 5 17.35 18.26 11.46
CA ALA A 5 16.36 18.73 10.49
C ALA A 5 16.15 20.23 10.69
N HIS A 6 16.84 21.05 9.91
CA HIS A 6 16.47 22.44 9.71
C HIS A 6 15.33 22.50 8.69
N TYR A 7 14.10 22.33 9.18
CA TYR A 7 12.93 22.85 8.49
C TYR A 7 12.10 23.61 9.51
N HIS A 8 12.36 24.92 9.60
CA HIS A 8 11.31 25.85 9.98
C HIS A 8 10.37 25.90 8.78
N GLN A 9 9.39 25.00 8.75
CA GLN A 9 8.32 25.07 7.77
C GLN A 9 7.34 26.10 8.31
N PRO A 10 7.21 27.28 7.68
CA PRO A 10 6.20 28.22 8.08
C PRO A 10 4.85 27.52 7.84
N ASP A 11 4.00 27.55 8.88
CA ASP A 11 2.60 27.12 8.82
C ASP A 11 2.38 25.77 8.12
N ALA A 12 2.75 24.68 8.81
CA ALA A 12 2.32 23.32 8.46
C ALA A 12 0.81 23.11 8.70
N GLN A 13 -0.02 24.02 8.22
CA GLN A 13 -1.42 23.76 7.93
C GLN A 13 -1.41 23.10 6.55
N GLY A 14 -1.30 21.76 6.54
CA GLY A 14 -1.62 21.00 5.34
C GLY A 14 -3.01 21.39 4.84
N PRO A 15 -3.33 21.20 3.54
CA PRO A 15 -4.59 21.67 2.97
C PRO A 15 -5.76 21.21 3.85
N GLU A 16 -6.62 22.14 4.25
CA GLU A 16 -7.89 21.82 4.93
C GLU A 16 -8.78 21.06 3.94
N GLY A 17 -8.85 19.74 4.05
CA GLY A 17 -9.62 18.87 3.15
C GLY A 17 -9.25 17.39 3.23
N GLU A 18 -10.00 16.55 2.50
CA GLU A 18 -9.67 15.13 2.33
C GLU A 18 -8.31 14.97 1.62
N ARG A 19 -7.48 14.07 2.13
CA ARG A 19 -6.15 13.76 1.58
C ARG A 19 -6.12 12.39 0.98
N GLU A 20 -5.14 12.17 0.10
CA GLU A 20 -4.80 10.88 -0.46
C GLU A 20 -4.66 9.83 0.66
N GLY A 21 -5.39 8.74 0.51
CA GLY A 21 -5.51 7.71 1.52
C GLY A 21 -5.88 6.38 0.90
N LEU A 22 -5.37 5.33 1.51
CA LEU A 22 -5.58 3.95 1.10
C LEU A 22 -6.13 3.19 2.30
N SER A 23 -7.21 2.43 2.10
CA SER A 23 -7.83 1.63 3.15
C SER A 23 -8.18 0.25 2.63
N VAL A 24 -7.95 -0.77 3.45
CA VAL A 24 -8.32 -2.16 3.16
C VAL A 24 -9.37 -2.60 4.14
N PHE A 25 -10.46 -3.17 3.60
CA PHE A 25 -11.53 -3.73 4.40
C PHE A 25 -11.62 -5.23 4.20
N LEU A 26 -11.78 -5.96 5.30
CA LEU A 26 -12.08 -7.39 5.29
C LEU A 26 -13.54 -7.59 5.65
N ARG A 27 -14.27 -8.34 4.83
CA ARG A 27 -15.64 -8.75 5.13
C ARG A 27 -15.67 -10.23 5.48
N ASP A 28 -16.20 -10.54 6.67
CA ASP A 28 -16.47 -11.90 7.11
C ASP A 28 -17.96 -12.04 7.47
N GLY A 29 -18.73 -12.63 6.55
CA GLY A 29 -20.19 -12.71 6.63
C GLY A 29 -20.85 -11.33 6.75
N LYS A 30 -21.37 -11.03 7.96
CA LYS A 30 -22.02 -9.74 8.29
C LYS A 30 -21.05 -8.75 8.93
N HIS A 31 -19.83 -9.16 9.27
CA HIS A 31 -18.83 -8.31 9.90
C HIS A 31 -17.95 -7.64 8.86
N LEU A 32 -17.65 -6.36 9.08
CA LEU A 32 -16.75 -5.56 8.26
C LEU A 32 -15.64 -5.00 9.15
N PHE A 33 -14.40 -5.27 8.79
CA PHE A 33 -13.21 -4.85 9.52
C PHE A 33 -12.39 -3.89 8.66
N HIS A 34 -11.86 -2.84 9.29
CA HIS A 34 -10.87 -1.96 8.68
C HIS A 34 -9.48 -2.52 9.03
N ALA A 35 -8.87 -3.23 8.10
CA ALA A 35 -7.68 -4.04 8.34
C ALA A 35 -6.37 -3.25 8.18
N TYR A 36 -6.40 -2.17 7.38
CA TYR A 36 -5.23 -1.33 7.13
C TYR A 36 -5.66 0.05 6.64
N SER A 37 -4.93 1.10 7.05
CA SER A 37 -4.98 2.42 6.43
C SER A 37 -3.63 3.11 6.40
N THR A 38 -3.42 3.93 5.37
CA THR A 38 -2.25 4.81 5.24
C THR A 38 -2.62 6.06 4.46
N TYR A 39 -1.87 7.14 4.67
CA TYR A 39 -2.13 8.46 4.10
C TYR A 39 -0.83 9.13 3.67
N ALA A 40 -0.93 10.17 2.84
CA ALA A 40 0.20 10.96 2.36
C ALA A 40 1.30 10.09 1.70
N ARG A 41 2.56 10.33 2.05
CA ARG A 41 3.73 9.57 1.55
C ARG A 41 3.67 8.07 1.87
N GLY A 42 2.80 7.66 2.80
CA GLY A 42 2.54 6.26 3.08
C GLY A 42 1.80 5.53 1.95
N VAL A 43 1.27 6.25 0.96
CA VAL A 43 0.65 5.69 -0.25
C VAL A 43 1.69 5.39 -1.35
N ASP A 44 2.90 5.96 -1.29
CA ASP A 44 3.92 5.81 -2.35
C ASP A 44 4.28 4.35 -2.70
N PRO A 45 4.45 3.42 -1.74
CA PRO A 45 4.80 2.03 -2.06
C PRO A 45 3.73 1.28 -2.87
N PHE A 46 2.51 1.81 -2.89
CA PHE A 46 1.31 1.20 -3.47
C PHE A 46 1.09 1.56 -4.94
N LEU A 47 2.00 2.34 -5.55
CA LEU A 47 2.00 2.59 -6.99
C LEU A 47 2.22 1.31 -7.81
N ASN A 48 2.84 0.28 -7.21
CA ASN A 48 2.95 -1.05 -7.80
C ASN A 48 1.85 -1.97 -7.24
N THR A 49 1.07 -2.58 -8.13
CA THR A 49 -0.06 -3.46 -7.79
C THR A 49 0.32 -4.60 -6.86
N TYR A 50 1.51 -5.21 -7.02
CA TYR A 50 1.93 -6.34 -6.18
C TYR A 50 2.21 -5.93 -4.74
N ASN A 51 2.80 -4.74 -4.54
CA ASN A 51 3.02 -4.20 -3.22
C ASN A 51 1.69 -3.91 -2.52
N PHE A 52 0.67 -3.49 -3.27
CA PHE A 52 -0.66 -3.27 -2.69
C PHE A 52 -1.34 -4.54 -2.22
N LEU A 53 -1.26 -5.62 -2.99
CA LEU A 53 -1.88 -6.88 -2.63
C LEU A 53 -1.28 -7.49 -1.35
N ASP A 54 0.00 -7.27 -1.05
CA ASP A 54 0.66 -7.74 0.18
C ASP A 54 0.04 -7.18 1.46
N HIS A 55 -0.59 -6.01 1.38
CA HIS A 55 -1.26 -5.37 2.51
C HIS A 55 -2.73 -5.77 2.63
N THR A 56 -3.23 -6.63 1.74
CA THR A 56 -4.57 -7.19 1.85
C THR A 56 -4.55 -8.51 2.61
N PRO A 57 -5.61 -8.86 3.37
CA PRO A 57 -5.67 -10.12 4.12
C PRO A 57 -5.50 -11.38 3.27
N LEU A 58 -5.84 -11.30 1.98
CA LEU A 58 -5.72 -12.40 1.03
C LEU A 58 -4.37 -12.41 0.31
N GLY A 59 -3.52 -11.41 0.51
CA GLY A 59 -2.22 -11.30 -0.18
C GLY A 59 -2.38 -11.28 -1.69
N ARG A 60 -1.35 -11.75 -2.40
CA ARG A 60 -1.31 -11.78 -3.87
C ARG A 60 -2.11 -12.90 -4.53
N GLN A 61 -2.58 -13.89 -3.77
CA GLN A 61 -3.29 -15.07 -4.28
C GLN A 61 -2.51 -15.78 -5.42
N GLU A 62 -1.19 -15.97 -5.25
CA GLU A 62 -0.37 -16.70 -6.22
C GLU A 62 -0.39 -18.22 -5.93
N ASP A 63 -0.51 -19.03 -6.98
CA ASP A 63 -0.50 -20.49 -6.89
C ASP A 63 0.94 -21.03 -6.74
N GLY A 64 1.44 -21.02 -5.50
CA GLY A 64 2.75 -21.59 -5.15
C GLY A 64 3.86 -20.54 -5.13
N GLU A 65 4.82 -20.64 -6.06
CA GLU A 65 6.02 -19.80 -6.08
C GLU A 65 5.74 -18.38 -6.58
N PRO A 66 6.51 -17.36 -6.11
CA PRO A 66 6.41 -16.01 -6.63
C PRO A 66 6.53 -15.97 -8.17
N MET A 67 5.61 -15.28 -8.83
CA MET A 67 5.53 -15.15 -10.28
C MET A 67 5.27 -16.48 -11.02
N ALA A 68 4.63 -17.48 -10.40
CA ALA A 68 4.30 -18.76 -11.05
C ALA A 68 3.45 -18.62 -12.34
N TRP A 69 2.76 -17.49 -12.50
CA TRP A 69 2.02 -17.15 -13.72
C TRP A 69 2.92 -16.75 -14.90
N LEU A 70 4.19 -16.43 -14.67
CA LEU A 70 5.15 -16.07 -15.72
C LEU A 70 5.57 -17.33 -16.48
N ARG A 71 5.18 -17.43 -17.76
CA ARG A 71 5.66 -18.50 -18.65
C ARG A 71 6.76 -17.98 -19.56
N HIS A 72 7.87 -18.73 -19.64
CA HIS A 72 8.94 -18.42 -20.59
C HIS A 72 8.41 -18.63 -22.01
N HIS A 73 8.39 -17.55 -22.79
CA HIS A 73 7.78 -17.54 -24.12
C HIS A 73 8.58 -18.40 -25.14
N ASP A 74 9.85 -18.72 -24.84
CA ASP A 74 10.80 -19.19 -25.86
C ASP A 74 11.23 -20.67 -25.70
N ARG A 75 10.46 -21.50 -25.02
CA ARG A 75 10.70 -22.96 -25.01
C ARG A 75 9.79 -23.64 -26.03
N TYR A 76 10.33 -23.88 -27.22
CA TYR A 76 9.76 -24.75 -28.27
C TYR A 76 10.63 -26.00 -28.43
#